data_AF-H0BSV4-F1
#
_entry.id   AF-H0BSV4-F1
#
_cell.length_a   1.000
_cell.length_b   1.000
_cell.length_c   1.000
_cell.angle_alpha   90.00
_cell.angle_beta   90.00
_cell.angle_gamma   90.00
#
_symmetry.space_group_name_H-M   'P 1'
#
loop_
_entity.id
_entity.type
_entity.pdbx_description
1 polymer ?
#
loop_
_entity_poly.entity_id
_entity_poly.type
_entity_poly.pdbx_seq_one_letter_code
_entity_poly.pdbx_strand_id
1 'polypeptide(L)' 'MIEEIRKAVHDAAQGNQKIAMFHFQVLKNAAALESVDPESFCREIGVPATYKTEFRKMLSLARIIRQQGARLV' A
#
# COMPACT_ATOMS: atom_id res chain seq x y z
N MET A 1 2.83 12.22 -2.52
CA MET A 1 2.18 10.89 -2.51
C MET A 1 2.66 10.03 -1.35
N ILE A 2 3.94 9.63 -1.29
CA ILE A 2 4.44 8.75 -0.22
C ILE A 2 4.27 9.38 1.17
N GLU A 3 4.49 10.69 1.30
CA GLU A 3 4.17 11.46 2.54
C GLU A 3 2.72 11.26 3.00
N GLU A 4 1.75 11.45 2.09
CA GLU A 4 0.32 11.29 2.39
C GLU A 4 -0.03 9.86 2.79
N ILE A 5 0.58 8.88 2.12
CA ILE A 5 0.44 7.46 2.46
C ILE A 5 1.00 7.21 3.87
N ARG A 6 2.20 7.72 4.18
CA ARG A 6 2.81 7.61 5.51
C ARG A 6 1.91 8.21 6.58
N LYS A 7 1.42 9.43 6.37
CA LYS A 7 0.52 10.10 7.29
C LYS A 7 -0.74 9.27 7.55
N ALA A 8 -1.41 8.81 6.49
CA ALA A 8 -2.61 7.98 6.64
C ALA A 8 -2.35 6.67 7.39
N VAL A 9 -1.25 5.98 7.09
CA VAL A 9 -0.85 4.74 7.78
C VAL A 9 -0.53 5.00 9.25
N HIS A 10 0.15 6.10 9.55
CA HIS A 10 0.48 6.51 10.91
C HIS A 10 -0.79 6.85 11.71
N ASP A 11 -1.70 7.64 11.15
CA ASP A 11 -2.95 8.05 11.82
C ASP A 11 -3.84 6.83 12.12
N ALA A 12 -3.91 5.87 11.19
CA ALA A 12 -4.64 4.62 11.37
C ALA A 12 -4.05 3.71 12.46
N ALA A 13 -2.81 3.94 12.91
CA ALA A 13 -2.21 3.15 13.98
C ALA A 13 -2.94 3.32 15.31
N GLN A 14 -3.52 4.50 15.58
CA GLN A 14 -4.28 4.77 16.80
C GLN A 14 -5.52 3.86 16.93
N GLY A 15 -6.06 3.38 15.81
CA GLY A 15 -7.22 2.49 15.76
C GLY A 15 -6.88 1.01 15.57
N ASN A 16 -5.62 0.59 15.73
CA ASN A 16 -5.15 -0.76 15.36
C ASN A 16 -5.35 -1.12 13.88
N GLN A 17 -5.46 -0.12 13.00
CA GLN A 17 -5.74 -0.29 11.58
C GLN A 17 -4.51 -0.04 10.70
N LYS A 18 -3.31 0.12 11.28
CA LYS A 18 -2.07 0.47 10.56
C LYS A 18 -1.83 -0.39 9.32
N ILE A 19 -1.90 -1.72 9.47
CA ILE A 19 -1.62 -2.67 8.38
C ILE A 19 -2.75 -2.70 7.35
N ALA A 20 -4.01 -2.63 7.80
CA ALA A 20 -5.15 -2.53 6.90
C ALA A 20 -5.07 -1.25 6.03
N MET A 21 -4.74 -0.12 6.66
CA MET A 21 -4.53 1.15 5.96
C MET A 21 -3.33 1.08 5.02
N PHE A 22 -2.23 0.43 5.41
CA PHE A 22 -1.11 0.18 4.51
C PHE A 22 -1.56 -0.58 3.25
N HIS A 23 -2.28 -1.69 3.40
CA HIS A 23 -2.79 -2.46 2.25
C HIS A 23 -3.72 -1.61 1.38
N PHE A 24 -4.64 -0.87 1.99
CA PHE A 24 -5.56 0.02 1.29
C PHE A 24 -4.81 1.09 0.49
N GLN A 25 -3.81 1.75 1.07
CA GLN A 25 -3.04 2.79 0.39
C GLN A 25 -2.21 2.24 -0.77
N VAL A 26 -1.64 1.03 -0.63
CA VAL A 26 -0.94 0.38 -1.73
C VAL A 26 -1.90 0.05 -2.87
N LEU A 27 -3.08 -0.48 -2.57
CA LEU A 27 -4.12 -0.78 -3.56
C LEU A 27 -4.61 0.49 -4.28
N LYS A 28 -4.98 1.52 -3.50
CA LYS A 28 -5.51 2.80 -4.00
C LYS A 28 -4.51 3.50 -4.94
N ASN A 29 -3.22 3.44 -4.61
CA ASN A 29 -2.17 4.12 -5.36
C ASN A 29 -1.37 3.17 -6.27
N ALA A 30 -1.87 1.96 -6.55
CA ALA A 30 -1.09 0.89 -7.17
C ALA A 30 -0.43 1.30 -8.49
N ALA A 31 -1.12 2.06 -9.35
CA ALA A 31 -0.58 2.53 -10.63
C ALA A 31 0.67 3.41 -10.46
N ALA A 32 0.69 4.27 -9.45
CA ALA A 32 1.83 5.15 -9.16
C ALA A 32 2.96 4.43 -8.39
N LEU A 33 2.67 3.25 -7.83
CA LEU A 33 3.59 2.47 -7.02
C LEU A 33 4.29 1.34 -7.80
N GLU A 34 3.94 1.10 -9.07
CA GLU A 34 4.45 -0.05 -9.83
C GLU A 34 5.97 -0.05 -10.02
N SER A 35 6.60 1.13 -10.08
CA SER A 35 8.05 1.30 -10.23
C SER A 35 8.79 1.58 -8.93
N VAL A 36 8.10 1.57 -7.79
CA VAL A 36 8.70 1.89 -6.49
C VAL A 36 9.36 0.65 -5.90
N ASP A 37 10.59 0.80 -5.38
CA ASP A 37 11.27 -0.26 -4.65
C ASP A 37 10.49 -0.62 -3.36
N PRO A 38 10.02 -1.86 -3.20
CA PRO A 38 9.19 -2.24 -2.06
C PRO A 38 9.87 -2.09 -0.69
N GLU A 39 11.19 -2.28 -0.63
CA GLU A 39 11.92 -2.20 0.63
C GLU A 39 12.06 -0.76 1.08
N SER A 40 12.45 0.13 0.16
CA SER A 40 12.53 1.57 0.38
C SER A 40 11.16 2.15 0.72
N PHE A 41 10.11 1.74 -0.01
CA PHE A 41 8.74 2.10 0.31
C PHE A 41 8.42 1.76 1.76
N CYS A 42 8.55 0.50 2.18
CA CYS A 42 8.21 0.08 3.55
C CYS A 42 8.92 0.91 4.62
N ARG A 43 10.22 1.21 4.43
CA ARG A 43 10.98 2.09 5.33
C ARG A 43 10.37 3.49 5.39
N GLU A 44 10.08 4.09 4.25
CA GLU A 44 9.54 5.45 4.15
C GLU A 44 8.14 5.58 4.76
N ILE A 45 7.30 4.52 4.72
CA ILE A 45 5.97 4.54 5.35
C ILE A 45 6.02 4.23 6.85
N GLY A 46 7.16 3.79 7.38
CA GLY A 46 7.28 3.35 8.77
C GLY A 46 6.60 2.00 9.05
N VAL A 47 6.63 1.08 8.08
CA VAL A 47 6.25 -0.34 8.27
C VAL A 47 7.48 -1.25 8.16
N PRO A 48 7.51 -2.42 8.84
CA PRO A 48 8.66 -3.31 8.75
C PRO A 48 8.95 -3.75 7.31
N ALA A 49 10.23 -3.86 6.94
CA ALA A 49 10.64 -4.30 5.60
C ALA A 49 10.15 -5.71 5.22
N THR A 50 9.73 -6.51 6.21
CA THR A 50 9.08 -7.81 5.99
C THR A 50 7.78 -7.68 5.18
N TYR A 51 7.12 -6.51 5.21
CA TYR A 51 5.88 -6.23 4.46
C TYR A 51 6.09 -5.99 2.96
N LYS A 52 7.32 -6.14 2.44
CA LYS A 52 7.62 -6.02 1.00
C LYS A 52 6.86 -7.04 0.15
N THR A 53 6.55 -8.22 0.70
CA THR A 53 5.79 -9.25 0.00
C THR A 53 4.33 -8.84 -0.12
N GLU A 54 3.77 -8.29 0.95
CA GLU A 54 2.41 -7.78 1.07
C GLU A 54 2.20 -6.59 0.14
N PHE A 55 3.17 -5.68 0.07
CA PHE A 55 3.19 -4.60 -0.92
C PHE A 55 3.04 -5.15 -2.34
N ARG A 56 3.90 -6.12 -2.73
CA ARG A 56 3.84 -6.74 -4.06
C ARG A 56 2.52 -7.47 -4.30
N LYS A 57 1.98 -8.15 -3.28
CA LYS A 57 0.66 -8.81 -3.34
C LYS A 57 -0.45 -7.79 -3.59
N MET A 58 -0.41 -6.61 -2.97
CA MET A 58 -1.40 -5.56 -3.20
C MET A 58 -1.29 -4.97 -4.61
N LEU A 59 -0.08 -4.77 -5.15
CA LEU A 59 0.07 -4.37 -6.55
C LEU A 59 -0.48 -5.43 -7.52
N SER A 60 -0.22 -6.71 -7.25
CA SER A 60 -0.77 -7.83 -8.02
C SER A 60 -2.30 -7.87 -7.93
N LEU A 61 -2.87 -7.70 -6.73
CA LEU A 61 -4.31 -7.65 -6.51
C LEU A 61 -4.96 -6.47 -7.26
N ALA A 62 -4.34 -5.29 -7.25
CA ALA A 62 -4.82 -4.14 -8.01
C ALA A 62 -4.87 -4.42 -9.53
N ARG A 63 -3.91 -5.18 -10.07
CA ARG A 63 -3.92 -5.61 -11.48
C ARG A 63 -5.06 -6.59 -11.75
N ILE A 64 -5.26 -7.58 -10.87
CA ILE A 64 -6.37 -8.53 -10.96
C ILE A 64 -7.72 -7.81 -10.94
N ILE A 65 -7.93 -6.87 -10.00
CA ILE A 65 -9.15 -6.07 -9.90
C ILE A 65 -9.47 -5.38 -11.23
N ARG A 66 -8.47 -4.72 -11.84
CA ARG A 66 -8.61 -4.07 -13.15
C ARG A 66 -8.95 -5.05 -14.27
N GLN A 67 -8.29 -6.21 -14.30
CA GLN A 67 -8.54 -7.26 -15.30
C GLN A 67 -9.96 -7.83 -15.20
N GLN A 68 -10.51 -7.91 -14.00
CA GLN A 68 -11.88 -8.37 -13.75
C GLN A 68 -12.94 -7.26 -14.01
N GLY A 69 -12.53 -6.07 -14.46
CA GLY A 69 -13.43 -4.94 -14.67
C GLY A 69 -13.95 -4.28 -13.39
N ALA A 70 -13.47 -4.71 -12.22
CA ALA A 70 -13.80 -4.11 -10.94
C ALA A 70 -12.99 -2.82 -10.71
N ARG A 71 -13.53 -1.92 -9.88
CA ARG A 71 -12.87 -0.66 -9.51
C ARG A 71 -12.84 -0.54 -7.99
N LEU A 72 -11.70 -0.07 -7.47
CA LEU A 72 -11.61 0.41 -6.09
C LEU A 72 -12.34 1.75 -6.04
N VAL A 73 -13.43 1.81 -5.27
CA VAL A 73 -14.26 3.01 -5.06
C VAL A 73 -13.74 3.80 -3.86
#